data_AF-A0A7S1JYD7-F1
#
_entry.id   AF-A0A7S1JYD7-F1
#
_cell.length_a   1.000
_cell.length_b   1.000
_cell.length_c   1.000
_cell.angle_alpha   90.00
_cell.angle_beta   90.00
_cell.angle_gamma   90.00
#
_symmetry.space_group_name_H-M   'P 1'
#
loop_
_entity.id
_entity.type
_entity.pdbx_description
1 polymer ?
#
loop_
_entity_poly.entity_id
_entity_poly.type
_entity_poly.pdbx_seq_one_letter_code
_entity_poly.pdbx_strand_id
1 'polypeptide(L)'
;QFFFGDPRKPSQQTAAAIRLLGNDHVLRDVVIFSAKIGVEDRAGANTHTGVHSWNGSGTAMLVTGYSTRILDSYPDFNSIIVQNPNAVTITGGFFLGGAQIILRAHGSEPTCKGLLVRDNQFSYTDRDTVRVEGNFTKVVDTFVGASTIGRSAKLKTTRAVRQLHKENATEWLFDFSDVLVSPSIARVMYSMEIEGDGVFVRHASRPADGNRVRVETDVAVTATVIMEVDQSELLQGGVMNV
;
A
#
# COMPACT_ATOMS: atom_id res chain seq x y z
N GLN A 1 -14.86 16.76 24.24
CA GLN A 1 -14.46 16.86 22.82
C GLN A 1 -14.00 18.29 22.58
N PHE A 2 -12.73 18.50 22.19
CA PHE A 2 -12.21 19.82 21.81
C PHE A 2 -12.28 19.97 20.29
N PHE A 3 -12.58 21.16 19.79
CA PHE A 3 -12.48 21.46 18.36
C PHE A 3 -11.01 21.40 17.91
N PHE A 4 -10.78 21.21 16.60
CA PHE A 4 -9.44 21.11 16.03
C PHE A 4 -8.52 22.27 16.47
N GLY A 5 -9.03 23.51 16.45
CA GLY A 5 -8.32 24.72 16.84
C GLY A 5 -8.49 25.16 18.29
N ASP A 6 -9.06 24.33 19.17
CA ASP A 6 -9.25 24.71 20.57
C ASP A 6 -7.90 24.66 21.32
N PRO A 7 -7.43 25.77 21.91
CA PRO A 7 -6.12 25.85 22.56
C PRO A 7 -6.03 25.01 23.85
N ARG A 8 -7.17 24.56 24.40
CA ARG A 8 -7.21 23.67 25.57
C ARG A 8 -6.99 22.20 25.20
N LYS A 9 -7.01 21.86 23.90
CA LYS A 9 -6.76 20.49 23.43
C LYS A 9 -5.38 20.04 23.91
N PRO A 10 -5.27 18.92 24.65
CA PRO A 10 -3.97 18.43 25.07
C PRO A 10 -3.10 18.15 23.84
N SER A 11 -1.85 18.64 23.85
CA SER A 11 -0.92 18.46 22.74
C SER A 11 -0.17 17.13 22.78
N GLN A 12 -0.24 16.41 23.91
CA GLN A 12 0.45 15.14 24.11
C GLN A 12 -0.44 14.15 24.84
N GLN A 13 -1.00 13.19 24.11
CA GLN A 13 -1.63 12.02 24.68
C GLN A 13 -0.58 10.92 24.89
N THR A 14 -0.70 10.18 25.99
CA THR A 14 0.29 9.16 26.42
C THR A 14 -0.24 7.72 26.39
N ALA A 15 -1.55 7.53 26.50
CA ALA A 15 -2.19 6.22 26.61
C ALA A 15 -2.77 5.70 25.29
N ALA A 16 -2.93 4.38 25.20
CA ALA A 16 -3.81 3.77 24.21
C ALA A 16 -5.26 3.80 24.74
N ALA A 17 -6.24 4.13 23.90
CA ALA A 17 -7.64 4.15 24.35
C ALA A 17 -8.22 2.75 24.49
N ILE A 18 -7.95 1.88 23.51
CA ILE A 18 -8.40 0.49 23.51
C ILE A 18 -7.18 -0.40 23.27
N ARG A 19 -7.05 -1.46 24.09
CA ARG A 19 -6.03 -2.50 23.92
C ARG A 19 -6.71 -3.85 23.76
N LEU A 20 -6.47 -4.51 22.63
CA LEU A 20 -6.89 -5.88 22.37
C LEU A 20 -5.67 -6.80 22.45
N LEU A 21 -5.66 -7.66 23.46
CA LEU A 21 -4.60 -8.64 23.71
C LEU A 21 -5.08 -10.08 23.47
N GLY A 22 -6.37 -10.27 23.19
CA GLY A 22 -7.01 -11.55 22.88
C GLY A 22 -7.54 -11.59 21.43
N ASN A 23 -7.85 -12.79 20.97
CA ASN A 23 -8.31 -13.04 19.61
C ASN A 23 -9.83 -12.90 19.47
N ASP A 24 -10.30 -12.88 18.22
CA ASP A 24 -11.72 -13.01 17.84
C ASP A 24 -12.63 -11.90 18.41
N HIS A 25 -12.05 -10.74 18.67
CA HIS A 25 -12.79 -9.56 19.11
C HIS A 25 -13.37 -8.78 17.92
N VAL A 26 -14.47 -8.09 18.21
CA VAL A 26 -15.11 -7.15 17.30
C VAL A 26 -15.18 -5.79 17.98
N LEU A 27 -14.58 -4.78 17.35
CA LEU A 27 -14.74 -3.38 17.70
C LEU A 27 -15.56 -2.70 16.60
N ARG A 28 -16.72 -2.14 16.95
CA ARG A 28 -17.67 -1.65 15.97
C ARG A 28 -18.28 -0.31 16.37
N ASP A 29 -18.33 0.61 15.41
CA ASP A 29 -19.04 1.90 15.49
C ASP A 29 -18.58 2.74 16.70
N VAL A 30 -17.25 2.85 16.88
CA VAL A 30 -16.62 3.53 18.00
C VAL A 30 -15.92 4.81 17.56
N VAL A 31 -16.23 5.91 18.25
CA VAL A 31 -15.47 7.17 18.13
C VAL A 31 -14.45 7.24 19.26
N ILE A 32 -13.18 7.33 18.90
CA ILE A 32 -12.07 7.52 19.83
C ILE A 32 -11.59 8.95 19.74
N PHE A 33 -11.72 9.67 20.85
CA PHE A 33 -11.24 11.03 21.00
C PHE A 33 -9.99 11.06 21.87
N SER A 34 -8.92 11.67 21.37
CA SER A 34 -7.74 12.04 22.17
C SER A 34 -7.02 10.85 22.84
N ALA A 35 -6.27 10.10 22.04
CA ALA A 35 -5.37 9.05 22.51
C ALA A 35 -4.00 9.13 21.82
N LYS A 36 -2.97 8.53 22.43
CA LYS A 36 -1.67 8.34 21.77
C LYS A 36 -1.79 7.35 20.63
N ILE A 37 -2.51 6.27 20.92
CA ILE A 37 -2.89 5.20 20.02
C ILE A 37 -4.40 5.03 20.22
N GLY A 38 -5.19 5.14 19.16
CA GLY A 38 -6.63 4.89 19.27
C GLY A 38 -6.89 3.44 19.69
N VAL A 39 -6.53 2.51 18.81
CA VAL A 39 -6.62 1.06 19.06
C VAL A 39 -5.24 0.43 18.96
N GLU A 40 -4.83 -0.28 20.00
CA GLU A 40 -3.66 -1.14 19.99
C GLU A 40 -4.13 -2.60 19.92
N ASP A 41 -3.96 -3.22 18.76
CA ASP A 41 -4.36 -4.60 18.49
C ASP A 41 -3.14 -5.49 18.29
N ARG A 42 -2.91 -6.38 19.26
CA ARG A 42 -1.73 -7.25 19.28
C ARG A 42 -2.06 -8.73 19.04
N ALA A 43 -3.30 -9.03 18.67
CA ALA A 43 -3.84 -10.38 18.69
C ALA A 43 -4.44 -10.81 17.35
N GLY A 44 -4.87 -12.06 17.26
CA GLY A 44 -5.32 -12.70 16.03
C GLY A 44 -6.81 -12.50 15.73
N ALA A 45 -7.18 -12.48 14.45
CA ALA A 45 -8.55 -12.61 13.97
C ALA A 45 -9.54 -11.50 14.40
N ASN A 46 -9.04 -10.35 14.86
CA ASN A 46 -9.88 -9.22 15.27
C ASN A 46 -10.49 -8.46 14.09
N THR A 47 -11.67 -7.87 14.29
CA THR A 47 -12.35 -7.03 13.30
C THR A 47 -12.66 -5.66 13.88
N HIS A 48 -12.25 -4.61 13.17
CA HIS A 48 -12.50 -3.22 13.49
C HIS A 48 -13.38 -2.63 12.38
N THR A 49 -14.59 -2.18 12.70
CA THR A 49 -15.53 -1.64 11.72
C THR A 49 -16.08 -0.30 12.19
N GLY A 50 -16.11 0.72 11.32
CA GLY A 50 -16.69 2.01 11.70
C GLY A 50 -15.92 2.73 12.82
N VAL A 51 -14.62 2.46 12.96
CA VAL A 51 -13.81 3.10 14.02
C VAL A 51 -13.33 4.46 13.54
N HIS A 52 -13.75 5.52 14.21
CA HIS A 52 -13.34 6.88 13.92
C HIS A 52 -12.33 7.36 14.98
N SER A 53 -11.09 7.56 14.58
CA SER A 53 -10.04 8.07 15.47
C SER A 53 -9.72 9.53 15.15
N TRP A 54 -10.00 10.41 16.11
CA TRP A 54 -9.86 11.86 15.92
C TRP A 54 -9.04 12.53 17.03
N ASN A 55 -8.25 13.55 16.64
CA ASN A 55 -7.58 14.49 17.57
C ASN A 55 -6.62 13.82 18.59
N GLY A 56 -5.72 12.95 18.12
CA GLY A 56 -4.71 12.26 18.94
C GLY A 56 -3.26 12.49 18.47
N SER A 57 -2.31 11.71 19.04
CA SER A 57 -0.86 11.81 18.77
C SER A 57 -0.41 11.25 17.42
N GLY A 58 -1.33 11.03 16.47
CA GLY A 58 -1.02 10.63 15.09
C GLY A 58 -1.19 9.14 14.78
N THR A 59 -1.60 8.28 15.73
CA THR A 59 -1.85 6.84 15.48
C THR A 59 -3.30 6.47 15.76
N ALA A 60 -4.05 6.14 14.71
CA ALA A 60 -5.43 5.67 14.82
C ALA A 60 -5.48 4.23 15.32
N MET A 61 -4.68 3.38 14.69
CA MET A 61 -4.55 1.97 15.07
C MET A 61 -3.09 1.53 14.95
N LEU A 62 -2.61 0.78 15.92
CA LEU A 62 -1.36 0.04 15.86
C LEU A 62 -1.72 -1.45 15.88
N VAL A 63 -1.51 -2.12 14.74
CA VAL A 63 -1.78 -3.55 14.57
C VAL A 63 -0.44 -4.29 14.51
N THR A 64 -0.22 -5.18 15.47
CA THR A 64 0.92 -6.12 15.47
C THR A 64 0.47 -7.58 15.48
N GLY A 65 -0.84 -7.81 15.46
CA GLY A 65 -1.46 -9.12 15.34
C GLY A 65 -1.52 -9.65 13.91
N TYR A 66 -2.36 -10.66 13.67
CA TYR A 66 -2.53 -11.32 12.37
C TYR A 66 -4.01 -11.57 12.07
N SER A 67 -4.38 -11.78 10.82
CA SER A 67 -5.79 -11.99 10.42
C SER A 67 -6.73 -10.83 10.81
N THR A 68 -6.19 -9.62 11.01
CA THR A 68 -6.95 -8.43 11.40
C THR A 68 -7.69 -7.85 10.20
N ARG A 69 -8.95 -7.47 10.40
CA ARG A 69 -9.77 -6.78 9.38
C ARG A 69 -10.11 -5.39 9.89
N ILE A 70 -9.72 -4.36 9.14
CA ILE A 70 -10.07 -2.96 9.38
C ILE A 70 -10.97 -2.51 8.24
N LEU A 71 -12.24 -2.30 8.56
CA LEU A 71 -13.31 -2.09 7.60
C LEU A 71 -13.96 -0.74 7.88
N ASP A 72 -14.30 0.02 6.83
CA ASP A 72 -15.17 1.20 6.90
C ASP A 72 -14.79 2.19 8.02
N SER A 73 -13.50 2.30 8.30
CA SER A 73 -12.98 3.07 9.44
C SER A 73 -12.52 4.45 8.98
N TYR A 74 -12.52 5.40 9.92
CA TYR A 74 -12.22 6.81 9.64
C TYR A 74 -11.01 7.30 10.46
N PRO A 75 -9.78 7.13 9.94
CA PRO A 75 -8.61 7.78 10.50
C PRO A 75 -8.56 9.27 10.10
N ASP A 76 -8.77 10.15 11.08
CA ASP A 76 -8.81 11.60 10.88
C ASP A 76 -7.54 12.26 11.45
N PHE A 77 -6.61 12.69 10.58
CA PHE A 77 -5.24 13.16 10.89
C PHE A 77 -4.33 12.13 11.57
N ASN A 78 -4.80 10.90 11.79
CA ASN A 78 -4.06 9.84 12.46
C ASN A 78 -3.84 8.68 11.50
N SER A 79 -2.65 8.10 11.47
CA SER A 79 -2.33 6.99 10.57
C SER A 79 -2.65 5.63 11.18
N ILE A 80 -2.91 4.64 10.34
CA ILE A 80 -2.92 3.23 10.73
C ILE A 80 -1.51 2.68 10.56
N ILE A 81 -0.97 2.01 11.56
CA ILE A 81 0.31 1.34 11.51
C ILE A 81 0.06 -0.17 11.58
N VAL A 82 0.56 -0.91 10.59
CA VAL A 82 0.56 -2.38 10.60
C VAL A 82 2.01 -2.85 10.61
N GLN A 83 2.41 -3.48 11.70
CA GLN A 83 3.76 -4.01 11.87
C GLN A 83 3.81 -5.47 11.41
N ASN A 84 4.76 -5.80 10.53
CA ASN A 84 4.91 -7.13 9.92
C ASN A 84 3.57 -7.75 9.48
N PRO A 85 2.86 -7.14 8.51
CA PRO A 85 1.51 -7.58 8.13
C PRO A 85 1.43 -9.09 7.85
N ASN A 86 0.44 -9.75 8.45
CA ASN A 86 0.15 -11.16 8.22
C ASN A 86 -1.36 -11.39 8.13
N ALA A 87 -1.87 -11.62 6.92
CA ALA A 87 -3.30 -11.79 6.64
C ALA A 87 -4.16 -10.58 7.06
N VAL A 88 -3.72 -9.35 6.78
CA VAL A 88 -4.41 -8.13 7.22
C VAL A 88 -5.22 -7.53 6.08
N THR A 89 -6.46 -7.12 6.33
CA THR A 89 -7.30 -6.40 5.36
C THR A 89 -7.60 -4.98 5.85
N ILE A 90 -7.46 -3.98 4.98
CA ILE A 90 -7.85 -2.58 5.19
C ILE A 90 -8.67 -2.10 4.00
N THR A 91 -9.97 -1.87 4.19
CA THR A 91 -10.87 -1.51 3.09
C THR A 91 -12.03 -0.63 3.51
N GLY A 92 -12.59 0.14 2.56
CA GLY A 92 -13.74 1.03 2.78
C GLY A 92 -13.45 2.25 3.65
N GLY A 93 -12.19 2.47 4.03
CA GLY A 93 -11.83 3.54 4.96
C GLY A 93 -11.78 4.92 4.31
N PHE A 94 -12.07 5.95 5.11
CA PHE A 94 -11.87 7.35 4.75
C PHE A 94 -10.69 7.92 5.55
N PHE A 95 -9.59 8.26 4.88
CA PHE A 95 -8.38 8.79 5.49
C PHE A 95 -8.30 10.29 5.23
N LEU A 96 -8.33 11.10 6.30
CA LEU A 96 -8.37 12.55 6.21
C LEU A 96 -7.08 13.18 6.73
N GLY A 97 -6.67 14.31 6.12
CA GLY A 97 -5.77 15.26 6.77
C GLY A 97 -4.33 14.77 6.91
N GLY A 98 -3.86 13.92 5.99
CA GLY A 98 -2.52 13.33 6.06
C GLY A 98 -2.42 12.03 6.85
N ALA A 99 -3.56 11.43 7.21
CA ALA A 99 -3.61 10.04 7.62
C ALA A 99 -3.10 9.11 6.49
N GLN A 100 -2.24 8.17 6.84
CA GLN A 100 -1.64 7.19 5.92
C GLN A 100 -1.85 5.77 6.46
N ILE A 101 -1.61 4.78 5.61
CA ILE A 101 -1.34 3.41 6.05
C ILE A 101 0.17 3.22 6.08
N ILE A 102 0.70 2.86 7.24
CA ILE A 102 2.13 2.70 7.49
C ILE A 102 2.41 1.22 7.68
N LEU A 103 3.17 0.62 6.76
CA LEU A 103 3.64 -0.75 6.87
C LEU A 103 5.01 -0.75 7.52
N ARG A 104 5.13 -1.27 8.73
CA ARG A 104 6.38 -1.22 9.51
C ARG A 104 7.04 -2.59 9.54
N ALA A 105 8.26 -2.66 9.02
CA ALA A 105 9.16 -3.79 9.24
C ALA A 105 9.75 -3.72 10.65
N HIS A 106 9.73 -4.84 11.38
CA HIS A 106 10.28 -4.93 12.72
C HIS A 106 10.85 -6.32 13.02
N GLY A 107 11.98 -6.38 13.75
CA GLY A 107 12.65 -7.64 14.10
C GLY A 107 13.69 -8.08 13.07
N SER A 108 14.16 -9.32 13.18
CA SER A 108 15.28 -9.86 12.38
C SER A 108 14.87 -10.32 10.98
N GLU A 109 13.64 -10.82 10.80
CA GLU A 109 13.11 -11.31 9.52
C GLU A 109 11.71 -10.75 9.24
N PRO A 110 11.59 -9.42 9.09
CA PRO A 110 10.29 -8.77 8.86
C PRO A 110 9.72 -9.17 7.50
N THR A 111 8.48 -9.65 7.48
CA THR A 111 7.76 -9.98 6.24
C THR A 111 6.47 -9.19 6.13
N CYS A 112 6.02 -8.95 4.89
CA CYS A 112 4.70 -8.44 4.58
C CYS A 112 3.96 -9.54 3.81
N LYS A 113 2.99 -10.19 4.45
CA LYS A 113 2.31 -11.37 3.92
C LYS A 113 0.80 -11.23 4.00
N GLY A 114 0.09 -11.55 2.92
CA GLY A 114 -1.37 -11.60 2.94
C GLY A 114 -2.02 -10.25 3.25
N LEU A 115 -1.39 -9.13 2.86
CA LEU A 115 -1.93 -7.80 3.10
C LEU A 115 -2.86 -7.42 1.95
N LEU A 116 -4.08 -6.99 2.27
CA LEU A 116 -5.04 -6.45 1.33
C LEU A 116 -5.40 -5.02 1.70
N VAL A 117 -5.01 -4.04 0.88
CA VAL A 117 -5.40 -2.63 1.01
C VAL A 117 -6.11 -2.21 -0.27
N ARG A 118 -7.42 -1.95 -0.20
CA ARG A 118 -8.23 -1.59 -1.37
C ARG A 118 -9.46 -0.76 -1.01
N ASP A 119 -10.01 -0.05 -1.98
CA ASP A 119 -11.27 0.70 -1.86
C ASP A 119 -11.28 1.71 -0.70
N ASN A 120 -10.13 2.35 -0.44
CA ASN A 120 -10.04 3.42 0.54
C ASN A 120 -10.09 4.78 -0.17
N GLN A 121 -10.52 5.81 0.54
CA GLN A 121 -10.49 7.20 0.06
C GLN A 121 -9.51 8.01 0.91
N PHE A 122 -8.55 8.68 0.27
CA PHE A 122 -7.61 9.58 0.94
C PHE A 122 -7.91 11.02 0.54
N SER A 123 -8.06 11.93 1.49
CA SER A 123 -8.40 13.33 1.20
C SER A 123 -7.62 14.31 2.07
N TYR A 124 -7.48 15.55 1.56
CA TYR A 124 -6.75 16.64 2.21
C TYR A 124 -5.31 16.26 2.61
N THR A 125 -4.57 15.65 1.67
CA THR A 125 -3.17 15.30 1.88
C THR A 125 -2.37 15.40 0.60
N ASP A 126 -1.09 15.73 0.73
CA ASP A 126 -0.04 15.69 -0.30
C ASP A 126 0.94 14.52 -0.10
N ARG A 127 0.63 13.63 0.85
CA ARG A 127 1.47 12.50 1.24
C ARG A 127 1.12 11.24 0.45
N ASP A 128 2.03 10.28 0.53
CA ASP A 128 1.82 8.91 0.04
C ASP A 128 0.66 8.25 0.80
N THR A 129 -0.27 7.60 0.10
CA THR A 129 -1.39 6.89 0.74
C THR A 129 -0.91 5.74 1.62
N VAL A 130 0.12 5.04 1.17
CA VAL A 130 0.79 3.95 1.88
C VAL A 130 2.29 4.20 1.91
N ARG A 131 2.92 4.05 3.07
CA ARG A 131 4.39 4.13 3.20
C ARG A 131 4.95 2.94 3.95
N VAL A 132 6.18 2.56 3.61
CA VAL A 132 6.94 1.53 4.31
C VAL A 132 7.93 2.18 5.26
N GLU A 133 8.01 1.67 6.49
CA GLU A 133 9.06 2.00 7.46
C GLU A 133 9.95 0.78 7.69
N GLY A 134 11.23 0.88 7.33
CA GLY A 134 12.18 -0.23 7.36
C GLY A 134 12.15 -1.06 6.07
N ASN A 135 12.75 -2.25 6.10
CA ASN A 135 12.87 -3.12 4.93
C ASN A 135 12.25 -4.48 5.25
N PHE A 136 11.30 -4.92 4.43
CA PHE A 136 10.78 -6.29 4.49
C PHE A 136 11.73 -7.23 3.73
N THR A 137 11.98 -8.42 4.26
CA THR A 137 12.77 -9.45 3.57
C THR A 137 11.96 -10.11 2.46
N LYS A 138 10.63 -10.15 2.60
CA LYS A 138 9.68 -10.68 1.60
C LYS A 138 8.37 -9.91 1.59
N VAL A 139 7.81 -9.76 0.40
CA VAL A 139 6.44 -9.25 0.15
C VAL A 139 5.68 -10.33 -0.61
N VAL A 140 4.62 -10.85 0.00
CA VAL A 140 3.99 -12.09 -0.43
C VAL A 140 2.47 -11.99 -0.31
N ASP A 141 1.74 -12.50 -1.32
CA ASP A 141 0.29 -12.45 -1.41
C ASP A 141 -0.31 -11.09 -0.98
N THR A 142 0.31 -10.00 -1.42
CA THR A 142 0.04 -8.64 -0.95
C THR A 142 -0.45 -7.75 -2.08
N PHE A 143 -1.60 -7.12 -1.86
CA PHE A 143 -2.20 -6.16 -2.76
C PHE A 143 -2.43 -4.82 -2.05
N VAL A 144 -1.88 -3.76 -2.63
CA VAL A 144 -2.20 -2.38 -2.29
C VAL A 144 -2.63 -1.71 -3.59
N GLY A 145 -3.85 -1.17 -3.65
CA GLY A 145 -4.35 -0.54 -4.87
C GLY A 145 -5.80 -0.09 -4.75
N ALA A 146 -6.43 0.19 -5.90
CA ALA A 146 -7.86 0.46 -6.02
C ALA A 146 -8.42 1.50 -5.02
N SER A 147 -7.60 2.47 -4.61
CA SER A 147 -8.00 3.52 -3.69
C SER A 147 -8.20 4.83 -4.45
N THR A 148 -9.12 5.66 -3.98
CA THR A 148 -9.36 6.99 -4.54
C THR A 148 -8.58 8.03 -3.75
N ILE A 149 -8.09 9.04 -4.46
CA ILE A 149 -7.36 10.15 -3.88
C ILE A 149 -8.07 11.47 -4.18
N GLY A 150 -8.17 12.33 -3.17
CA GLY A 150 -8.46 13.75 -3.33
C GLY A 150 -7.26 14.49 -3.92
N ARG A 151 -7.39 15.80 -4.11
CA ARG A 151 -6.35 16.63 -4.71
C ARG A 151 -5.02 16.48 -3.94
N SER A 152 -3.93 16.32 -4.70
CA SER A 152 -2.53 16.34 -4.27
C SER A 152 -1.95 15.07 -3.63
N ALA A 153 -2.76 14.06 -3.26
CA ALA A 153 -2.22 12.85 -2.66
C ALA A 153 -1.49 11.97 -3.69
N LYS A 154 -0.54 11.16 -3.22
CA LYS A 154 0.22 10.23 -4.07
C LYS A 154 -0.26 8.80 -3.82
N LEU A 155 -0.98 8.25 -4.78
CA LEU A 155 -1.44 6.86 -4.70
C LEU A 155 -0.22 5.93 -4.80
N LYS A 156 0.00 5.12 -3.77
CA LYS A 156 1.00 4.06 -3.78
C LYS A 156 0.33 2.70 -3.95
N THR A 157 0.94 1.82 -4.75
CA THR A 157 0.39 0.52 -5.16
C THR A 157 1.46 -0.57 -5.12
N THR A 158 1.06 -1.84 -5.04
CA THR A 158 1.99 -2.97 -5.25
C THR A 158 1.99 -3.46 -6.70
N ARG A 159 1.02 -3.01 -7.51
CA ARG A 159 0.90 -3.37 -8.93
C ARG A 159 0.68 -2.12 -9.78
N ALA A 160 1.44 -1.98 -10.87
CA ALA A 160 1.38 -0.81 -11.73
C ALA A 160 1.52 -1.18 -13.20
N VAL A 161 0.90 -0.38 -14.06
CA VAL A 161 0.98 -0.47 -15.52
C VAL A 161 1.55 0.82 -16.08
N ARG A 162 2.46 0.72 -17.05
CA ARG A 162 2.97 1.86 -17.83
C ARG A 162 3.06 1.49 -19.31
N GLN A 163 2.98 2.50 -20.16
CA GLN A 163 3.13 2.36 -21.60
C GLN A 163 4.21 3.32 -22.10
N LEU A 164 5.02 2.85 -23.04
CA LEU A 164 6.01 3.67 -23.74
C LEU A 164 5.97 3.35 -25.23
N HIS A 165 5.81 4.38 -26.05
CA HIS A 165 6.04 4.33 -27.49
C HIS A 165 7.43 4.90 -27.79
N LYS A 166 8.17 4.24 -28.68
CA LYS A 166 9.44 4.74 -29.20
C LYS A 166 9.57 4.40 -30.67
N GLU A 167 10.25 5.29 -31.39
CA GLU A 167 10.60 5.12 -32.80
C GLU A 167 12.06 4.73 -32.96
N ASN A 168 12.35 3.84 -33.90
CA ASN A 168 13.71 3.40 -34.26
C ASN A 168 14.62 3.12 -33.03
N ALA A 169 14.07 2.40 -32.04
CA ALA A 169 14.71 2.14 -30.75
C ALA A 169 14.97 0.65 -30.55
N THR A 170 15.95 0.34 -29.71
CA THR A 170 16.26 -1.02 -29.27
C THR A 170 15.93 -1.27 -27.79
N GLU A 171 15.40 -0.26 -27.09
CA GLU A 171 15.27 -0.29 -25.64
C GLU A 171 14.07 0.53 -25.13
N TRP A 172 13.29 -0.04 -24.20
CA TRP A 172 12.24 0.63 -23.43
C TRP A 172 12.54 0.48 -21.93
N LEU A 173 12.80 1.59 -21.24
CA LEU A 173 13.08 1.64 -19.80
C LEU A 173 11.86 2.21 -19.05
N PHE A 174 11.30 1.41 -18.15
CA PHE A 174 10.20 1.78 -17.29
C PHE A 174 10.70 2.01 -15.86
N ASP A 175 10.35 3.14 -15.25
CA ASP A 175 10.63 3.46 -13.84
C ASP A 175 9.31 3.61 -13.08
N PHE A 176 9.13 2.79 -12.05
CA PHE A 176 7.93 2.74 -11.22
C PHE A 176 8.18 3.26 -9.79
N SER A 177 9.31 3.91 -9.53
CA SER A 177 9.72 4.33 -8.17
C SER A 177 8.74 5.31 -7.51
N ASP A 178 8.03 6.10 -8.31
CA ASP A 178 7.02 7.06 -7.85
C ASP A 178 5.73 6.39 -7.37
N VAL A 179 5.34 5.26 -7.95
CA VAL A 179 4.04 4.62 -7.70
C VAL A 179 4.13 3.39 -6.79
N LEU A 180 5.25 2.66 -6.82
CA LEU A 180 5.39 1.42 -6.05
C LEU A 180 5.69 1.63 -4.56
N VAL A 181 5.17 0.73 -3.72
CA VAL A 181 5.28 0.79 -2.24
C VAL A 181 6.62 0.24 -1.74
N SER A 182 7.11 -0.84 -2.35
CA SER A 182 8.35 -1.54 -2.00
C SER A 182 9.51 -1.12 -2.95
N PRO A 183 10.78 -1.38 -2.63
CA PRO A 183 11.89 -1.12 -3.55
C PRO A 183 12.14 -2.21 -4.60
N SER A 184 11.47 -3.37 -4.53
CA SER A 184 11.69 -4.50 -5.44
C SER A 184 10.43 -4.93 -6.17
N ILE A 185 10.60 -5.34 -7.43
CA ILE A 185 9.57 -5.95 -8.27
C ILE A 185 9.79 -7.47 -8.28
N ALA A 186 8.74 -8.23 -7.98
CA ALA A 186 8.78 -9.69 -7.95
C ALA A 186 8.36 -10.31 -9.29
N ARG A 187 7.44 -9.66 -10.01
CA ARG A 187 6.86 -10.16 -11.26
C ARG A 187 6.75 -9.07 -12.30
N VAL A 188 6.98 -9.48 -13.54
CA VAL A 188 6.97 -8.63 -14.73
C VAL A 188 6.13 -9.33 -15.80
N MET A 189 5.22 -8.60 -16.42
CA MET A 189 4.53 -9.01 -17.65
C MET A 189 4.57 -7.84 -18.62
N TYR A 190 4.75 -8.12 -19.90
CA TYR A 190 4.73 -7.06 -20.90
C TYR A 190 4.17 -7.57 -22.23
N SER A 191 3.64 -6.63 -23.01
CA SER A 191 3.30 -6.82 -24.41
C SER A 191 4.07 -5.80 -25.25
N MET A 192 4.41 -6.18 -26.48
CA MET A 192 5.07 -5.31 -27.44
C MET A 192 4.31 -5.35 -28.76
N GLU A 193 3.88 -4.18 -29.22
CA GLU A 193 3.24 -3.97 -30.50
C GLU A 193 4.23 -3.24 -31.41
N ILE A 194 4.73 -3.94 -32.42
CA ILE A 194 5.72 -3.42 -33.39
C ILE A 194 4.95 -2.90 -34.60
N GLU A 195 5.29 -1.69 -35.06
CA GLU A 195 4.66 -1.08 -36.22
C GLU A 195 5.27 -1.59 -37.54
N GLY A 196 4.40 -1.84 -38.52
CA GLY A 196 4.76 -2.27 -39.88
C GLY A 196 4.80 -3.79 -40.08
N ASP A 197 4.91 -4.21 -41.35
CA ASP A 197 4.84 -5.62 -41.77
C ASP A 197 6.20 -6.33 -41.74
N GLY A 198 7.05 -5.95 -40.78
CA GLY A 198 8.44 -6.41 -40.67
C GLY A 198 8.57 -7.89 -40.29
N VAL A 199 9.81 -8.38 -40.35
CA VAL A 199 10.17 -9.73 -39.88
C VAL A 199 10.03 -9.82 -38.35
N PHE A 200 9.82 -11.02 -37.82
CA PHE A 200 9.76 -11.24 -36.37
C PHE A 200 11.04 -10.74 -35.66
N VAL A 201 10.85 -9.95 -34.61
CA VAL A 201 11.92 -9.31 -33.83
C VAL A 201 12.14 -10.06 -32.53
N ARG A 202 13.39 -10.38 -32.18
CA ARG A 202 13.67 -11.03 -30.90
C ARG A 202 13.64 -9.98 -29.80
N HIS A 203 12.79 -10.21 -28.81
CA HIS A 203 12.59 -9.28 -27.71
C HIS A 203 12.54 -10.00 -26.36
N ALA A 204 13.02 -9.34 -25.31
CA ALA A 204 12.91 -9.84 -23.94
C ALA A 204 12.91 -8.70 -22.93
N SER A 205 12.20 -8.89 -21.81
CA SER A 205 12.45 -8.11 -20.61
C SER A 205 13.72 -8.60 -19.90
N ARG A 206 14.45 -7.70 -19.26
CA ARG A 206 15.48 -8.03 -18.28
C ARG A 206 14.89 -8.13 -16.88
N PRO A 207 15.56 -8.86 -15.95
CA PRO A 207 15.20 -8.83 -14.54
C PRO A 207 15.08 -7.38 -14.05
N ALA A 208 14.14 -7.13 -13.14
CA ALA A 208 13.97 -5.82 -12.55
C ALA A 208 15.22 -5.40 -11.76
N ASP A 209 15.60 -4.14 -11.91
CA ASP A 209 16.61 -3.48 -11.07
C ASP A 209 15.89 -2.50 -10.14
N GLY A 210 15.61 -2.97 -8.92
CA GLY A 210 14.71 -2.30 -7.99
C GLY A 210 13.31 -2.13 -8.57
N ASN A 211 12.90 -0.87 -8.78
CA ASN A 211 11.61 -0.48 -9.37
C ASN A 211 11.71 -0.15 -10.88
N ARG A 212 12.78 -0.57 -11.54
CA ARG A 212 13.00 -0.33 -12.98
C ARG A 212 13.01 -1.62 -13.75
N VAL A 213 12.39 -1.62 -14.92
CA VAL A 213 12.35 -2.77 -15.83
C VAL A 213 12.69 -2.30 -17.23
N ARG A 214 13.50 -3.09 -17.93
CA ARG A 214 13.93 -2.80 -19.30
C ARG A 214 13.47 -3.90 -20.25
N VAL A 215 12.95 -3.51 -21.40
CA VAL A 215 12.70 -4.38 -22.56
C VAL A 215 13.68 -4.02 -23.66
N GLU A 216 14.30 -5.04 -24.25
CA GLU A 216 15.30 -4.90 -25.32
C GLU A 216 14.87 -5.68 -26.55
N THR A 217 15.23 -5.17 -27.73
CA THR A 217 15.12 -5.85 -29.03
C THR A 217 16.50 -6.05 -29.66
N ASP A 218 16.64 -7.05 -30.53
CA ASP A 218 17.90 -7.31 -31.23
C ASP A 218 18.16 -6.39 -32.43
N VAL A 219 17.10 -5.73 -32.94
CA VAL A 219 17.15 -4.71 -33.99
C VAL A 219 16.33 -3.49 -33.60
N ALA A 220 16.63 -2.34 -34.21
CA ALA A 220 15.88 -1.11 -33.97
C ALA A 220 14.47 -1.21 -34.59
N VAL A 221 13.45 -0.84 -33.82
CA VAL A 221 12.04 -0.89 -34.24
C VAL A 221 11.28 0.33 -33.74
N THR A 222 10.16 0.63 -34.41
CA THR A 222 9.12 1.51 -33.86
C THR A 222 8.08 0.63 -33.20
N ALA A 223 7.84 0.84 -31.90
CA ALA A 223 6.95 -0.03 -31.13
C ALA A 223 6.37 0.66 -29.87
N THR A 224 5.18 0.19 -29.49
CA THR A 224 4.57 0.43 -28.19
C THR A 224 4.82 -0.76 -27.28
N VAL A 225 5.38 -0.52 -26.09
CA VAL A 225 5.51 -1.52 -25.02
C VAL A 225 4.58 -1.15 -23.87
N ILE A 226 3.74 -2.10 -23.45
CA ILE A 226 2.93 -2.00 -22.22
C ILE A 226 3.58 -2.93 -21.20
N MET A 227 3.89 -2.38 -20.04
CA MET A 227 4.60 -3.04 -18.94
C MET A 227 3.69 -3.07 -17.72
N GLU A 228 3.51 -4.26 -17.17
CA GLU A 228 2.86 -4.49 -15.89
C GLU A 228 3.85 -5.11 -14.90
N VAL A 229 3.90 -4.56 -13.69
CA VAL A 229 4.78 -5.01 -12.61
C VAL A 229 3.99 -5.29 -11.34
N ASP A 230 4.44 -6.26 -10.56
CA ASP A 230 3.88 -6.61 -9.26
C ASP A 230 5.02 -6.90 -8.26
N GLN A 231 4.91 -6.32 -7.07
CA GLN A 231 5.91 -6.44 -5.99
C GLN A 231 5.70 -7.66 -5.09
N SER A 232 4.56 -8.34 -5.25
CA SER A 232 4.21 -9.51 -4.46
C SER A 232 4.64 -10.80 -5.16
N GLU A 233 5.34 -11.66 -4.43
CA GLU A 233 5.54 -13.06 -4.77
C GLU A 233 4.22 -13.83 -4.64
N LEU A 234 4.08 -14.93 -5.40
CA LEU A 234 2.97 -15.89 -5.30
C LEU A 234 3.50 -17.18 -4.66
N LEU A 235 2.96 -17.60 -3.52
CA LEU A 235 3.39 -18.86 -2.87
C LEU A 235 2.76 -20.11 -3.47
N GLN A 236 1.57 -19.99 -4.08
CA GLN A 236 0.85 -21.05 -4.79
C GLN A 236 0.09 -20.38 -5.93
N GLY A 237 0.09 -20.95 -7.13
CA GLY A 237 -0.45 -20.35 -8.37
C GLY A 237 -1.66 -19.43 -8.13
N GLY A 238 -1.39 -18.13 -8.09
CA GLY A 238 -2.37 -17.12 -7.72
C GLY A 238 -3.23 -16.73 -8.92
N VAL A 239 -4.50 -16.46 -8.67
CA VAL A 239 -5.38 -15.81 -9.65
C VAL A 239 -4.92 -14.35 -9.76
N MET A 240 -4.67 -13.87 -10.98
CA MET A 240 -4.56 -12.43 -11.20
C MET A 240 -5.92 -11.82 -10.88
N ASN A 241 -6.04 -11.18 -9.72
CA ASN A 241 -7.22 -10.38 -9.42
C ASN A 241 -7.20 -9.18 -10.39
N VAL A 242 -8.12 -9.20 -11.35
CA VAL A 242 -8.40 -8.09 -12.27
C VAL A 242 -9.28 -7.08 -11.54
#